data_AF-A0A6L8GDN6-F1
#
_entry.id   AF-A0A6L8GDN6-F1
#
_cell.length_a   1.000
_cell.length_b   1.000
_cell.length_c   1.000
_cell.angle_alpha   90.00
_cell.angle_beta   90.00
_cell.angle_gamma   90.00
#
_symmetry.space_group_name_H-M   'P 1'
#
loop_
_entity.id
_entity.type
_entity.pdbx_description
1 polymer ?
#
loop_
_entity_poly.entity_id
_entity_poly.type
_entity_poly.pdbx_seq_one_letter_code
_entity_poly.pdbx_strand_id
1 'polypeptide(L)' 'IPETVDVAAIRKKQKLSQAAFAERYGLPVATLRDWEQGRRSPDRAAMVLMALIERKPKMVADTLAAS' A
#
# COMPACT_ATOMS: atom_id res chain seq x y z
N ILE A 1 -6.41 -5.27 13.58
CA ILE A 1 -5.50 -4.60 12.60
C ILE A 1 -4.13 -5.21 12.86
N PRO A 2 -3.36 -5.62 11.83
CA PRO A 2 -2.04 -6.21 12.03
C PRO A 2 -1.15 -5.30 12.88
N GLU A 3 -0.29 -5.86 13.72
CA GLU A 3 0.71 -5.09 14.48
C GLU A 3 1.84 -4.60 13.60
N THR A 4 2.13 -5.34 12.53
CA THR A 4 3.12 -5.01 11.50
C THR A 4 2.58 -5.36 10.12
N VAL A 5 3.10 -4.70 9.08
CA VAL A 5 2.72 -4.97 7.70
C VAL A 5 3.94 -4.92 6.78
N ASP A 6 4.11 -5.96 5.95
CA ASP A 6 5.14 -6.00 4.91
C ASP A 6 4.59 -5.35 3.63
N VAL A 7 4.77 -4.03 3.56
CA VAL A 7 4.35 -3.21 2.42
C VAL A 7 5.00 -3.68 1.11
N ALA A 8 6.28 -4.10 1.16
CA ALA A 8 7.01 -4.53 -0.02
C ALA A 8 6.44 -5.85 -0.56
N ALA A 9 6.10 -6.80 0.31
CA ALA A 9 5.47 -8.04 -0.09
C ALA A 9 4.09 -7.81 -0.72
N ILE A 10 3.26 -6.93 -0.14
CA ILE A 10 1.93 -6.58 -0.69
C ILE A 10 2.06 -6.00 -2.09
N ARG A 11 3.00 -5.06 -2.31
CA ARG A 11 3.26 -4.52 -3.65
C ARG A 11 3.77 -5.58 -4.61
N LYS A 12 4.76 -6.37 -4.20
CA LYS A 12 5.39 -7.40 -5.05
C LYS A 12 4.39 -8.46 -5.50
N LYS A 13 3.43 -8.86 -4.65
CA LYS A 13 2.33 -9.78 -5.01
C LYS A 13 1.50 -9.26 -6.20
N GLN A 14 1.42 -7.94 -6.39
CA GLN A 14 0.71 -7.31 -7.50
C GLN A 14 1.59 -7.05 -8.73
N LYS A 15 2.89 -7.39 -8.68
CA LYS A 15 3.87 -7.16 -9.76
C LYS A 15 3.97 -5.70 -10.21
N LEU A 16 3.80 -4.76 -9.27
CA LEU A 16 3.89 -3.33 -9.53
C LEU A 16 5.25 -2.75 -9.12
N SER A 17 5.72 -1.75 -9.86
CA SER A 17 6.78 -0.85 -9.40
C SER A 17 6.28 -0.02 -8.20
N GLN A 18 7.20 0.59 -7.45
CA GLN A 18 6.83 1.51 -6.36
C GLN A 18 5.94 2.65 -6.88
N ALA A 19 6.29 3.23 -8.03
CA ALA A 19 5.52 4.32 -8.64
C ALA A 19 4.11 3.86 -9.03
N ALA A 20 3.97 2.72 -9.72
CA ALA A 20 2.66 2.22 -10.15
C ALA A 20 1.76 1.81 -8.97
N PHE A 21 2.34 1.28 -7.89
CA PHE A 21 1.59 0.99 -6.66
C PHE A 21 1.15 2.26 -5.96
N ALA A 22 2.06 3.23 -5.85
CA ALA A 22 1.79 4.53 -5.24
C ALA A 22 0.66 5.27 -5.98
N GLU A 23 0.74 5.33 -7.30
CA GLU A 23 -0.30 5.91 -8.17
C GLU A 23 -1.64 5.19 -8.00
N ARG A 24 -1.66 3.85 -8.10
CA ARG A 24 -2.89 3.05 -7.99
C ARG A 24 -3.65 3.25 -6.69
N TYR A 25 -2.96 3.53 -5.59
CA TYR A 25 -3.54 3.63 -4.25
C TYR A 25 -3.47 5.02 -3.63
N GLY A 26 -3.14 6.05 -4.43
CA GLY A 26 -3.11 7.44 -3.96
C GLY A 26 -2.09 7.70 -2.86
N LEU A 27 -0.94 7.01 -2.89
CA LEU A 27 0.13 7.17 -1.92
C LEU A 27 1.28 8.00 -2.49
N PRO A 28 1.96 8.84 -1.70
CA PRO A 28 3.23 9.41 -2.12
C PRO A 28 4.28 8.32 -2.28
N VAL A 29 4.98 8.28 -3.42
CA VAL A 29 6.01 7.26 -3.68
C VAL A 29 7.15 7.30 -2.64
N ALA A 30 7.45 8.48 -2.10
CA ALA A 30 8.44 8.66 -1.03
C ALA A 30 7.99 7.96 0.27
N THR A 31 6.72 8.11 0.65
CA THR A 31 6.13 7.44 1.82
C THR A 31 6.17 5.92 1.66
N LEU A 32 5.77 5.41 0.49
CA LEU A 32 5.84 3.97 0.20
C LEU A 32 7.28 3.44 0.35
N ARG A 33 8.27 4.19 -0.16
CA ARG A 33 9.68 3.82 -0.07
C ARG A 33 10.20 3.84 1.37
N ASP A 34 9.80 4.82 2.17
CA ASP A 34 10.17 4.89 3.59
C ASP A 34 9.65 3.69 4.38
N TRP A 35 8.43 3.23 4.08
CA TRP A 35 7.85 2.02 4.69
C TRP A 35 8.57 0.75 4.25
N GLU A 36 8.79 0.57 2.95
CA GLU A 36 9.47 -0.63 2.43
C GLU A 36 10.92 -0.76 2.89
N GLN A 37 11.57 0.36 3.25
CA GLN A 37 12.95 0.40 3.73
C GLN A 37 13.03 0.47 5.27
N GLY A 38 11.90 0.48 5.98
CA GLY A 38 11.85 0.54 7.44
C GLY A 38 12.30 1.88 8.05
N ARG A 39 12.44 2.95 7.25
CA ARG A 39 12.75 4.30 7.75
C ARG A 39 11.60 4.91 8.52
N ARG A 40 10.37 4.56 8.13
CA ARG A 40 9.13 4.90 8.84
C ARG A 40 8.23 3.67 8.86
N SER A 41 7.34 3.62 9.85
CA SER A 41 6.27 2.61 9.87
C SER A 41 4.96 3.23 9.38
N PRO A 42 4.08 2.46 8.71
CA PRO A 42 2.73 2.89 8.42
C PRO A 42 1.99 3.19 9.72
N ASP A 43 1.23 4.29 9.75
CA ASP A 43 0.30 4.54 10.86
C ASP A 43 -0.88 3.55 10.85
N ARG A 44 -1.77 3.68 11.83
CA ARG A 44 -2.90 2.74 11.96
C ARG A 44 -3.88 2.79 10.80
N ALA A 45 -4.09 3.94 10.17
CA ALA A 45 -4.96 4.07 9.00
C ALA A 45 -4.30 3.45 7.77
N ALA A 46 -3.01 3.71 7.56
CA ALA A 46 -2.21 3.09 6.51
C ALA A 46 -2.16 1.56 6.66
N MET A 47 -2.02 1.04 7.89
CA MET A 47 -2.09 -0.40 8.15
C MET A 47 -3.45 -1.00 7.76
N VAL A 48 -4.56 -0.30 8.01
CA VAL A 48 -5.90 -0.73 7.55
C VAL A 48 -5.97 -0.75 6.03
N LEU A 49 -5.50 0.31 5.37
CA LEU A 49 -5.46 0.39 3.90
C LEU A 49 -4.61 -0.76 3.32
N MET A 50 -3.42 -1.03 3.87
CA MET A 50 -2.57 -2.13 3.41
C MET A 50 -3.25 -3.49 3.59
N ALA A 51 -3.93 -3.72 4.70
CA ALA A 51 -4.69 -4.96 4.93
C ALA A 51 -5.85 -5.13 3.93
N LEU A 52 -6.53 -4.03 3.56
CA LEU A 52 -7.57 -4.04 2.54
C LEU A 52 -6.98 -4.30 1.15
N ILE A 53 -5.86 -3.66 0.81
CA ILE A 53 -5.16 -3.86 -0.46
C ILE A 53 -4.68 -5.32 -0.58
N GLU A 54 -4.14 -5.91 0.48
CA GLU A 54 -3.69 -7.30 0.45
C GLU A 54 -4.85 -8.27 0.18
N ARG A 55 -6.01 -8.03 0.81
CA ARG A 55 -7.17 -8.95 0.72
C ARG A 55 -8.04 -8.72 -0.51
N LYS A 56 -8.19 -7.46 -0.95
CA LYS A 56 -9.14 -7.02 -1.98
C LYS A 56 -8.52 -5.92 -2.88
N PRO A 57 -7.37 -6.17 -3.53
CA PRO A 57 -6.61 -5.14 -4.25
C PRO A 57 -7.41 -4.46 -5.37
N LYS A 58 -8.24 -5.22 -6.10
CA LYS A 58 -9.08 -4.71 -7.18
C LYS A 58 -10.19 -3.80 -6.67
N MET A 59 -10.91 -4.21 -5.62
CA MET A 59 -11.98 -3.39 -5.05
C MET A 59 -11.46 -2.05 -4.56
N VAL A 60 -10.32 -2.04 -3.86
CA VAL A 60 -9.71 -0.78 -3.39
C VAL A 60 -9.27 0.10 -4.56
N ALA A 61 -8.61 -0.47 -5.57
CA ALA A 61 -8.17 0.27 -6.74
C ALA A 61 -9.36 0.87 -7.53
N ASP A 62 -10.40 0.08 -7.77
CA ASP A 62 -11.62 0.53 -8.46
C ASP A 62 -12.32 1.64 -7.65
N THR A 63 -12.35 1.54 -6.31
CA THR A 63 -12.94 2.57 -5.43
C THR A 63 -12.20 3.90 -5.52
N LEU A 64 -10.86 3.86 -5.48
CA LEU A 64 -10.03 5.07 -5.49
C LEU A 64 -9.95 5.71 -6.89
N ALA A 65 -10.12 4.95 -7.95
CA ALA A 65 -10.15 5.47 -9.32
C ALA A 65 -11.45 6.22 -9.66
N ALA A 66 -12.54 5.95 -8.92
CA ALA A 66 -13.83 6.60 -9.11
C ALA A 66 -14.02 7.87 -8.24
N SER A 67 -12.96 8.29 -7.53
CA SER A 67 -12.97 9.41 -6.58
C SER A 67 -12.33 10.67 -7.15
#